data_AF-A0A520GSP9-F1
#
_entry.id   AF-A0A520GSP9-F1
#
_cell.length_a   1.000
_cell.length_b   1.000
_cell.length_c   1.000
_cell.angle_alpha   90.00
_cell.angle_beta   90.00
_cell.angle_gamma   90.00
#
_symmetry.space_group_name_H-M   'P 1'
#
loop_
_entity.id
_entity.type
_entity.pdbx_description
1 polymer ?
#
loop_
_entity_poly.entity_id
_entity_poly.type
_entity_poly.pdbx_seq_one_letter_code
_entity_poly.pdbx_strand_id
1 'polypeptide(L)'
;MKLSGLEPVAIGEGTLFVNIGERTNVTGSKAFARMILNGQFEEALAVARQQVENGAQVIDINMDEAMLDSKAAMVRFLNLIASEPDIARVPIMVDSSKWEVIEAGLRCIQGKGIVNSISMKEGEEQFRHQARLLRRYGAAAVVMAFDETGQADTYARKVEICQRAYRILVDEIGFPAEDIIFDPNIFAVATGIEEHNNYAVDFIEATRWIKRNLPGAKVSGGVSNVSFSFRGNDPVREAIHTVFLYHAIQAGMDMGIVNAGMVGVYDDLEPTLRERVEDVVLNRRPDAGERLVEVAETAKSGAKDESRRNDWRGTPEAPVSVGDRLAHALVHGITEFIVEDTEEAYRGILAGGGRPLHVIEGPLMDGMNVVGDLFGAGKMFLPQVVKSARVMKQAVAHLLPYIEEEKLRDEAAGRDVRTKGKI
;
A
#
# COMPACT_ATOMS: atom_id res chain seq x y z
N MET A 1 -8.93 15.60 -3.16
CA MET A 1 -7.50 15.94 -2.97
C MET A 1 -6.80 15.89 -4.32
N LYS A 2 -5.91 16.84 -4.57
CA LYS A 2 -4.97 16.79 -5.70
C LYS A 2 -3.56 16.87 -5.13
N LEU A 3 -2.71 15.94 -5.49
CA LEU A 3 -1.29 15.87 -5.16
C LEU A 3 -0.48 15.85 -6.45
N SER A 4 0.83 16.06 -6.37
CA SER A 4 1.70 15.94 -7.54
C SER A 4 3.12 15.61 -7.13
N GLY A 5 3.73 14.68 -7.85
CA GLY A 5 5.17 14.69 -8.09
C GLY A 5 5.43 15.48 -9.36
N LEU A 6 6.15 14.89 -10.32
CA LEU A 6 6.16 15.33 -11.72
C LEU A 6 4.83 15.03 -12.43
N GLU A 7 4.11 14.01 -11.97
CA GLU A 7 2.81 13.62 -12.50
C GLU A 7 1.70 13.94 -11.49
N PRO A 8 0.50 14.34 -11.95
CA PRO A 8 -0.62 14.64 -11.06
C PRO A 8 -1.23 13.36 -10.49
N VAL A 9 -1.55 13.38 -9.19
CA VAL A 9 -2.30 12.32 -8.51
C VAL A 9 -3.60 12.89 -7.96
N ALA A 10 -4.73 12.42 -8.49
CA ALA A 10 -6.06 12.83 -8.05
C ALA A 10 -6.68 11.77 -7.12
N ILE A 11 -7.10 12.18 -5.93
CA ILE A 11 -7.74 11.31 -4.94
C ILE A 11 -9.12 11.89 -4.62
N GLY A 12 -10.16 11.17 -5.03
CA GLY A 12 -11.56 11.59 -4.93
C GLY A 12 -12.52 10.41 -4.87
N GLU A 13 -13.78 10.68 -5.16
CA GLU A 13 -14.83 9.66 -5.20
C GLU A 13 -14.53 8.64 -6.32
N GLY A 14 -14.58 7.34 -5.98
CA GLY A 14 -14.17 6.26 -6.89
C GLY A 14 -12.66 6.05 -7.01
N THR A 15 -11.82 6.85 -6.33
CA THR A 15 -10.40 6.52 -6.19
C THR A 15 -10.23 5.35 -5.23
N LEU A 16 -9.35 4.44 -5.60
CA LEU A 16 -8.99 3.25 -4.83
C LEU A 16 -8.10 3.63 -3.65
N PHE A 17 -7.93 2.71 -2.71
CA PHE A 17 -7.05 2.90 -1.56
C PHE A 17 -5.63 3.31 -1.98
N VAL A 18 -5.12 4.40 -1.41
CA VAL A 18 -3.83 4.99 -1.75
C VAL A 18 -2.73 4.43 -0.84
N ASN A 19 -1.73 3.80 -1.46
CA ASN A 19 -0.62 3.18 -0.74
C ASN A 19 0.51 4.19 -0.59
N ILE A 20 0.84 4.54 0.66
CA ILE A 20 1.96 5.40 1.01
C ILE A 20 3.12 4.51 1.45
N GLY A 21 4.24 4.53 0.73
CA GLY A 21 5.38 3.65 1.00
C GLY A 21 6.13 4.03 2.28
N GLU A 22 6.21 3.10 3.25
CA GLU A 22 6.77 3.33 4.60
C GLU A 22 8.30 3.14 4.75
N ARG A 23 8.98 2.55 3.76
CA ARG A 23 10.33 1.98 3.96
C ARG A 23 11.46 3.01 3.95
N THR A 24 11.19 4.22 3.48
CA THR A 24 12.10 5.38 3.45
C THR A 24 12.07 6.14 4.78
N ASN A 25 12.10 5.38 5.88
CA ASN A 25 11.96 5.88 7.24
C ASN A 25 13.12 5.35 8.10
N VAL A 26 13.96 6.26 8.61
CA VAL A 26 15.14 5.90 9.43
C VAL A 26 14.74 5.19 10.72
N THR A 27 13.63 5.59 11.35
CA THR A 27 13.14 4.96 12.57
C THR A 27 12.47 3.60 12.28
N GLY A 28 11.76 3.47 11.17
CA GLY A 28 10.96 2.31 10.82
C GLY A 28 11.71 1.18 10.08
N SER A 29 12.79 1.50 9.37
CA SER A 29 13.49 0.58 8.47
C SER A 29 14.98 0.50 8.79
N LYS A 30 15.40 -0.60 9.44
CA LYS A 30 16.81 -0.84 9.80
C LYS A 30 17.77 -0.76 8.60
N ALA A 31 17.32 -1.24 7.43
CA ALA A 31 18.11 -1.22 6.21
C ALA A 31 18.32 0.22 5.71
N PHE A 32 17.25 1.02 5.69
CA PHE A 32 17.30 2.42 5.29
C PHE A 32 18.12 3.26 6.28
N ALA A 33 17.90 3.05 7.59
CA ALA A 33 18.68 3.69 8.65
C ALA A 33 20.19 3.49 8.46
N ARG A 34 20.60 2.24 8.21
CA ARG A 34 22.01 1.90 7.93
C ARG A 34 22.56 2.66 6.72
N MET A 35 21.80 2.70 5.62
CA MET A 35 22.22 3.41 4.40
C MET A 35 22.41 4.91 4.66
N ILE A 36 21.44 5.55 5.32
CA ILE A 36 21.50 7.00 5.61
C ILE A 36 22.63 7.34 6.58
N LEU A 37 22.78 6.58 7.67
CA LEU A 37 23.83 6.79 8.66
C LEU A 37 25.24 6.59 8.08
N ASN A 38 25.39 5.70 7.10
CA ASN A 38 26.65 5.49 6.39
C ASN A 38 26.85 6.44 5.19
N GLY A 39 25.92 7.36 4.93
CA GLY A 39 26.00 8.28 3.78
C GLY A 39 25.77 7.62 2.41
N GLN A 40 25.22 6.41 2.37
CA GLN A 40 24.92 5.62 1.17
C GLN A 40 23.59 6.06 0.53
N PHE A 41 23.47 7.34 0.17
CA PHE A 41 22.22 7.91 -0.34
C PHE A 41 21.77 7.32 -1.69
N GLU A 42 22.69 6.87 -2.54
CA GLU A 42 22.36 6.21 -3.81
C GLU A 42 21.67 4.85 -3.60
N GLU A 43 22.15 4.05 -2.64
CA GLU A 43 21.48 2.80 -2.25
C GLU A 43 20.11 3.08 -1.63
N ALA A 44 20.00 4.17 -0.87
CA ALA A 44 18.73 4.61 -0.28
C ALA A 44 17.69 5.02 -1.34
N LEU A 45 18.10 5.59 -2.49
CA LEU A 45 17.20 5.88 -3.61
C LEU A 45 16.59 4.61 -4.19
N ALA A 46 17.34 3.51 -4.24
CA ALA A 46 16.82 2.23 -4.71
C ALA A 46 15.66 1.73 -3.84
N VAL A 47 15.67 2.02 -2.52
CA VAL A 47 14.54 1.70 -1.63
C VAL A 47 13.29 2.49 -2.03
N ALA A 48 13.43 3.79 -2.31
CA ALA A 48 12.31 4.63 -2.74
C ALA A 48 11.76 4.17 -4.11
N ARG A 49 12.65 3.93 -5.08
CA ARG A 49 12.28 3.42 -6.42
C ARG A 49 11.52 2.11 -6.33
N GLN A 50 12.03 1.17 -5.53
CA GLN A 50 11.39 -0.14 -5.36
C GLN A 50 9.97 -0.05 -4.81
N GLN A 51 9.69 0.94 -3.95
CA GLN A 51 8.33 1.15 -3.44
C GLN A 51 7.39 1.66 -4.53
N VAL A 52 7.83 2.61 -5.36
CA VAL A 52 7.04 3.11 -6.51
C VAL A 52 6.77 1.99 -7.51
N GLU A 53 7.78 1.19 -7.83
CA GLU A 53 7.65 0.01 -8.71
C GLU A 53 6.67 -1.04 -8.15
N ASN A 54 6.60 -1.15 -6.82
CA ASN A 54 5.66 -2.03 -6.12
C ASN A 54 4.28 -1.38 -5.91
N GLY A 55 3.99 -0.25 -6.54
CA GLY A 55 2.66 0.36 -6.55
C GLY A 55 2.40 1.37 -5.44
N ALA A 56 3.43 1.84 -4.71
CA ALA A 56 3.26 3.00 -3.84
C ALA A 56 2.95 4.24 -4.69
N GLN A 57 1.85 4.92 -4.35
CA GLN A 57 1.35 6.11 -5.05
C GLN A 57 1.84 7.40 -4.40
N VAL A 58 2.37 7.31 -3.18
CA VAL A 58 3.03 8.38 -2.41
C VAL A 58 4.20 7.73 -1.67
N ILE A 59 5.28 8.46 -1.45
CA ILE A 59 6.43 7.98 -0.65
C ILE A 59 6.55 8.80 0.63
N ASP A 60 6.53 8.14 1.78
CA ASP A 60 6.78 8.73 3.10
C ASP A 60 8.29 8.77 3.38
N ILE A 61 8.80 9.94 3.74
CA ILE A 61 10.23 10.14 3.97
C ILE A 61 10.43 10.70 5.36
N ASN A 62 11.09 9.90 6.20
CA ASN A 62 11.42 10.25 7.57
C ASN A 62 12.92 10.15 7.81
N MET A 63 13.52 11.26 8.26
CA MET A 63 14.94 11.40 8.58
C MET A 63 15.18 11.73 10.06
N ASP A 64 14.20 11.50 10.92
CA ASP A 64 14.34 11.71 12.36
C ASP A 64 15.18 10.59 12.96
N GLU A 65 16.35 10.97 13.48
CA GLU A 65 17.27 10.10 14.19
C GLU A 65 18.18 10.96 15.06
N ALA A 66 18.50 10.50 16.28
CA ALA A 66 19.26 11.29 17.24
C ALA A 66 20.69 11.60 16.79
N MET A 67 21.28 10.71 16.00
CA MET A 67 22.66 10.82 15.50
C MET A 67 22.78 11.56 14.16
N LEU A 68 21.66 12.04 13.60
CA LEU A 68 21.62 12.63 12.26
C LEU A 68 21.25 14.11 12.33
N ASP A 69 21.87 14.93 11.47
CA ASP A 69 21.26 16.22 11.10
C ASP A 69 20.05 15.94 10.20
N SER A 70 18.90 15.69 10.82
CA SER A 70 17.65 15.34 10.15
C SER A 70 17.26 16.33 9.06
N LYS A 71 17.51 17.63 9.28
CA LYS A 71 17.18 18.68 8.31
C LYS A 71 18.08 18.58 7.08
N ALA A 72 19.40 18.48 7.28
CA ALA A 72 20.33 18.34 6.17
C ALA A 72 20.11 17.04 5.39
N ALA A 73 19.83 15.94 6.09
CA ALA A 73 19.54 14.65 5.46
C ALA A 73 18.24 14.68 4.64
N MET A 74 17.18 15.28 5.16
CA MET A 74 15.91 15.48 4.45
C MET A 74 16.13 16.26 3.15
N VAL A 75 16.77 17.43 3.24
CA VAL A 75 17.08 18.27 2.07
C VAL A 75 17.91 17.51 1.04
N ARG A 76 18.98 16.83 1.48
CA ARG A 76 19.85 16.06 0.58
C ARG A 76 19.09 14.96 -0.14
N PHE A 77 18.30 14.16 0.58
CA PHE A 77 17.60 13.03 0.00
C PHE A 77 16.48 13.47 -0.95
N LEU A 78 15.71 14.51 -0.60
CA LEU A 78 14.68 15.05 -1.49
C LEU A 78 15.25 15.64 -2.79
N ASN A 79 16.40 16.32 -2.72
CA ASN A 79 17.07 16.82 -3.92
C ASN A 79 17.57 15.69 -4.81
N LEU A 80 18.03 14.58 -4.23
CA LEU A 80 18.40 13.39 -4.99
C LEU A 80 17.19 12.72 -5.63
N ILE A 81 16.07 12.60 -4.90
CA ILE A 81 14.81 12.09 -5.46
C ILE A 81 14.36 12.93 -6.65
N ALA A 82 14.47 14.25 -6.57
CA ALA A 82 14.10 15.14 -7.68
C ALA A 82 14.93 14.90 -8.96
N SER A 83 16.12 14.30 -8.85
CA SER A 83 16.95 13.92 -10.01
C SER A 83 16.61 12.54 -10.61
N GLU A 84 15.71 11.78 -9.99
CA GLU A 84 15.30 10.43 -10.39
C GLU A 84 13.83 10.42 -10.84
N PRO A 85 13.53 10.51 -12.16
CA PRO A 85 12.17 10.64 -12.67
C PRO A 85 11.21 9.53 -12.22
N ASP A 86 11.71 8.30 -12.12
CA ASP A 86 10.92 7.13 -11.69
C ASP A 86 10.39 7.26 -10.26
N ILE A 87 11.09 8.04 -9.41
CA ILE A 87 10.68 8.33 -8.04
C ILE A 87 9.90 9.66 -8.01
N ALA A 88 10.45 10.70 -8.64
CA ALA A 88 9.89 12.05 -8.63
C ALA A 88 8.48 12.15 -9.25
N ARG A 89 8.06 11.16 -10.05
CA ARG A 89 6.70 11.14 -10.62
C ARG A 89 5.59 11.08 -9.56
N VAL A 90 5.83 10.46 -8.41
CA VAL A 90 4.83 10.37 -7.33
C VAL A 90 4.99 11.48 -6.27
N PRO A 91 3.92 11.91 -5.60
CA PRO A 91 4.01 12.87 -4.49
C PRO A 91 4.83 12.34 -3.31
N ILE A 92 5.41 13.28 -2.57
CA ILE A 92 6.17 13.00 -1.34
C ILE A 92 5.36 13.38 -0.11
N MET A 93 5.35 12.49 0.88
CA MET A 93 4.95 12.77 2.25
C MET A 93 6.22 13.07 3.07
N VAL A 94 6.35 14.30 3.54
CA VAL A 94 7.48 14.75 4.36
C VAL A 94 7.15 14.45 5.81
N ASP A 95 7.86 13.48 6.39
CA ASP A 95 7.63 12.98 7.75
C ASP A 95 8.72 13.43 8.72
N SER A 96 8.31 14.16 9.76
CA SER A 96 9.17 14.52 10.89
C SER A 96 8.35 15.04 12.07
N SER A 97 8.86 14.81 13.27
CA SER A 97 8.40 15.43 14.51
C SER A 97 8.83 16.89 14.67
N LYS A 98 9.74 17.38 13.81
CA LYS A 98 10.35 18.71 13.89
C LYS A 98 9.88 19.60 12.75
N TRP A 99 9.23 20.72 13.08
CA TRP A 99 8.69 21.64 12.07
C TRP A 99 9.75 22.19 11.12
N GLU A 100 10.96 22.49 11.62
CA GLU A 100 12.06 23.00 10.80
C GLU A 100 12.57 21.99 9.75
N VAL A 101 12.36 20.69 9.97
CA VAL A 101 12.67 19.63 9.00
C VAL A 101 11.55 19.55 7.96
N ILE A 102 10.28 19.56 8.40
CA ILE A 102 9.11 19.60 7.52
C ILE A 102 9.21 20.78 6.56
N GLU A 103 9.43 21.99 7.08
CA GLU A 103 9.48 23.21 6.27
C GLU A 103 10.66 23.19 5.30
N ALA A 104 11.81 22.64 5.71
CA ALA A 104 12.95 22.47 4.81
C ALA A 104 12.62 21.49 3.67
N GLY A 105 11.93 20.38 3.97
CA GLY A 105 11.51 19.41 2.97
C GLY A 105 10.49 19.97 1.99
N LEU A 106 9.49 20.72 2.47
CA LEU A 106 8.50 21.41 1.63
C LEU A 106 9.14 22.37 0.62
N ARG A 107 10.23 23.04 1.01
CA ARG A 107 10.96 23.95 0.11
C ARG A 107 11.78 23.21 -0.96
N CYS A 108 12.00 21.91 -0.82
CA CYS A 108 12.75 21.10 -1.78
C CYS A 108 11.85 20.39 -2.81
N ILE A 109 10.60 20.11 -2.47
CA ILE A 109 9.67 19.42 -3.37
C ILE A 109 9.02 20.41 -4.35
N GLN A 110 8.95 20.04 -5.63
CA GLN A 110 8.36 20.89 -6.67
C GLN A 110 6.83 20.75 -6.74
N GLY A 111 6.34 19.52 -6.62
CA GLY A 111 4.92 19.21 -6.68
C GLY A 111 4.21 19.38 -5.33
N LYS A 112 2.88 19.23 -5.33
CA LYS A 112 2.08 19.28 -4.11
C LYS A 112 2.24 17.98 -3.31
N GLY A 113 3.04 18.06 -2.25
CA GLY A 113 3.25 16.97 -1.28
C GLY A 113 2.30 16.99 -0.10
N ILE A 114 2.57 16.10 0.85
CA ILE A 114 1.84 15.92 2.10
C ILE A 114 2.79 16.17 3.27
N VAL A 115 2.33 16.86 4.31
CA VAL A 115 3.05 16.95 5.59
C VAL A 115 2.57 15.88 6.56
N ASN A 116 3.50 15.12 7.12
CA ASN A 116 3.28 14.16 8.19
C ASN A 116 4.12 14.57 9.41
N SER A 117 3.58 15.26 10.39
CA SER A 117 2.18 15.68 10.55
C SER A 117 2.11 16.97 11.37
N ILE A 118 0.90 17.51 11.53
CA ILE A 118 0.60 18.57 12.51
C ILE A 118 -0.41 18.04 13.54
N SER A 119 -0.43 18.64 14.73
CA SER A 119 -1.37 18.26 15.79
C SER A 119 -1.59 19.40 16.79
N MET A 120 -2.50 19.22 17.74
CA MET A 120 -2.74 20.17 18.84
C MET A 120 -1.92 19.84 20.09
N LYS A 121 -0.92 18.95 20.01
CA LYS A 121 -0.03 18.58 21.13
C LYS A 121 0.61 19.79 21.82
N GLU A 122 1.04 20.78 21.05
CA GLU A 122 1.67 22.01 21.54
C GLU A 122 0.65 23.17 21.69
N GLY A 123 -0.65 22.85 21.68
CA GLY A 123 -1.76 23.80 21.75
C GLY A 123 -2.20 24.34 20.40
N GLU A 124 -3.37 24.99 20.40
CA GLU A 124 -4.01 25.49 19.17
C GLU A 124 -3.22 26.58 18.44
N GLU A 125 -2.53 27.47 19.16
CA GLU A 125 -1.79 28.58 18.53
C GLU A 125 -0.72 28.05 17.57
N GLN A 126 0.06 27.06 18.02
CA GLN A 126 1.08 26.41 17.20
C GLN A 126 0.44 25.65 16.03
N PHE A 127 -0.63 24.90 16.28
CA PHE A 127 -1.38 24.20 15.24
C PHE A 127 -1.89 25.15 14.15
N ARG A 128 -2.48 26.29 14.53
CA ARG A 128 -2.96 27.34 13.62
C ARG A 128 -1.83 27.99 12.86
N HIS A 129 -0.69 28.24 13.50
CA HIS A 129 0.50 28.78 12.86
C HIS A 129 1.00 27.85 11.73
N GLN A 130 1.20 26.57 12.06
CA GLN A 130 1.64 25.56 11.11
C GLN A 130 0.64 25.38 9.97
N ALA A 131 -0.67 25.28 10.25
CA ALA A 131 -1.71 25.15 9.23
C ALA A 131 -1.75 26.34 8.25
N ARG A 132 -1.56 27.58 8.74
CA ARG A 132 -1.45 28.76 7.86
C ARG A 132 -0.22 28.69 6.94
N LEU A 133 0.90 28.19 7.45
CA LEU A 133 2.10 27.97 6.63
C LEU A 133 1.87 26.89 5.58
N LEU A 134 1.28 25.74 5.96
CA LEU A 134 0.94 24.67 5.02
C LEU A 134 0.02 25.17 3.89
N ARG A 135 -0.99 25.98 4.24
CA ARG A 135 -1.87 26.63 3.25
C ARG A 135 -1.09 27.55 2.31
N ARG A 136 -0.09 28.28 2.82
CA ARG A 136 0.78 29.15 2.00
C ARG A 136 1.67 28.34 1.06
N TYR A 137 2.21 27.20 1.51
CA TYR A 137 2.97 26.27 0.66
C TYR A 137 2.08 25.49 -0.31
N GLY A 138 0.77 25.41 -0.06
CA GLY A 138 -0.17 24.64 -0.85
C GLY A 138 -0.09 23.13 -0.61
N ALA A 139 0.44 22.69 0.53
CA ALA A 139 0.61 21.28 0.89
C ALA A 139 -0.66 20.69 1.52
N ALA A 140 -0.87 19.39 1.35
CA ALA A 140 -1.84 18.63 2.16
C ALA A 140 -1.24 18.32 3.54
N ALA A 141 -2.09 17.99 4.52
CA ALA A 141 -1.64 17.80 5.90
C ALA A 141 -2.26 16.54 6.52
N VAL A 142 -1.41 15.68 7.07
CA VAL A 142 -1.81 14.70 8.08
C VAL A 142 -2.01 15.45 9.40
N VAL A 143 -3.17 15.23 10.01
CA VAL A 143 -3.57 15.77 11.30
C VAL A 143 -3.73 14.62 12.27
N MET A 144 -2.77 14.49 13.18
CA MET A 144 -2.80 13.44 14.20
C MET A 144 -3.91 13.70 15.19
N ALA A 145 -4.60 12.64 15.63
CA ALA A 145 -5.50 12.71 16.79
C ALA A 145 -4.68 12.79 18.10
N PHE A 146 -3.98 13.91 18.28
CA PHE A 146 -3.16 14.24 19.45
C PHE A 146 -3.43 15.71 19.82
N ASP A 147 -3.89 15.96 21.05
CA ASP A 147 -4.10 17.29 21.60
C ASP A 147 -3.28 17.54 22.89
N GLU A 148 -3.57 18.62 23.60
CA GLU A 148 -2.86 19.04 24.81
C GLU A 148 -2.91 18.01 25.94
N THR A 149 -3.85 17.06 25.89
CA THR A 149 -4.05 16.02 26.91
C THR A 149 -3.40 14.68 26.55
N GLY A 150 -2.94 14.50 25.31
CA GLY A 150 -2.30 13.27 24.85
C GLY A 150 -2.84 12.74 23.52
N GLN A 151 -2.43 11.52 23.19
CA GLN A 151 -2.92 10.80 22.02
C GLN A 151 -4.32 10.25 22.27
N ALA A 152 -5.18 10.30 21.25
CA ALA A 152 -6.49 9.66 21.29
C ALA A 152 -6.38 8.15 21.09
N ASP A 153 -6.60 7.41 22.18
CA ASP A 153 -6.62 5.96 22.28
C ASP A 153 -8.03 5.38 22.02
N THR A 154 -9.08 6.01 22.55
CA THR A 154 -10.49 5.57 22.43
C THR A 154 -11.21 6.21 21.23
N TYR A 155 -12.26 5.55 20.74
CA TYR A 155 -13.14 6.10 19.68
C TYR A 155 -13.64 7.52 20.00
N ALA A 156 -14.11 7.76 21.23
CA ALA A 156 -14.65 9.06 21.63
C ALA A 156 -13.60 10.17 21.53
N ARG A 157 -12.37 9.91 22.00
CA ARG A 157 -11.26 10.86 21.91
C ARG A 157 -10.82 11.09 20.47
N LYS A 158 -10.78 10.05 19.64
CA LYS A 158 -10.42 10.18 18.22
C LYS A 158 -11.40 11.12 17.50
N VAL A 159 -12.71 10.90 17.72
CA VAL A 159 -13.78 11.76 17.16
C VAL A 159 -13.66 13.19 17.65
N GLU A 160 -13.53 13.40 18.96
CA GLU A 160 -13.43 14.72 19.57
C GLU A 160 -12.29 15.57 18.96
N ILE A 161 -11.08 15.00 18.92
CA ILE A 161 -9.89 15.71 18.42
C ILE A 161 -10.02 15.99 16.92
N CYS A 162 -10.42 14.99 16.11
CA CYS A 162 -10.58 15.19 14.66
C CYS A 162 -11.66 16.23 14.35
N GLN A 163 -12.78 16.23 15.08
CA GLN A 163 -13.83 17.22 14.92
C GLN A 163 -13.32 18.63 15.27
N ARG A 164 -12.66 18.80 16.42
CA ARG A 164 -12.08 20.09 16.85
C ARG A 164 -11.08 20.61 15.82
N ALA A 165 -10.14 19.77 15.40
CA ALA A 165 -9.15 20.14 14.39
C ALA A 165 -9.79 20.51 13.04
N TYR A 166 -10.83 19.79 12.60
CA TYR A 166 -11.56 20.12 11.38
C TYR A 166 -12.18 21.52 11.44
N ARG A 167 -12.83 21.86 12.55
CA ARG A 167 -13.46 23.18 12.75
C ARG A 167 -12.42 24.29 12.70
N ILE A 168 -11.29 24.11 13.38
CA ILE A 168 -10.18 25.07 13.35
C ILE A 168 -9.65 25.25 11.92
N LEU A 169 -9.38 24.15 11.21
CA LEU A 169 -8.79 24.18 9.88
C LEU A 169 -9.75 24.76 8.85
N VAL A 170 -11.00 24.30 8.82
CA VAL A 170 -11.97 24.66 7.79
C VAL A 170 -12.66 25.98 8.11
N ASP A 171 -13.25 26.11 9.29
CA ASP A 171 -14.13 27.23 9.61
C ASP A 171 -13.34 28.50 9.94
N GLU A 172 -12.16 28.39 10.57
CA GLU A 172 -11.39 29.54 11.03
C GLU A 172 -10.20 29.91 10.13
N ILE A 173 -9.49 28.93 9.56
CA ILE A 173 -8.30 29.17 8.72
C ILE A 173 -8.65 29.21 7.22
N GLY A 174 -9.75 28.56 6.81
CA GLY A 174 -10.09 28.35 5.41
C GLY A 174 -9.11 27.39 4.71
N PHE A 175 -8.62 26.37 5.44
CA PHE A 175 -7.84 25.27 4.90
C PHE A 175 -8.75 24.37 4.06
N PRO A 176 -8.38 23.97 2.83
CA PRO A 176 -9.22 23.11 2.00
C PRO A 176 -9.50 21.77 2.69
N ALA A 177 -10.77 21.44 2.90
CA ALA A 177 -11.15 20.21 3.61
C ALA A 177 -10.65 18.96 2.88
N GLU A 178 -10.58 18.99 1.54
CA GLU A 178 -10.07 17.89 0.73
C GLU A 178 -8.55 17.66 0.84
N ASP A 179 -7.82 18.55 1.48
CA ASP A 179 -6.37 18.45 1.75
C ASP A 179 -6.07 18.04 3.20
N ILE A 180 -7.11 17.79 4.01
CA ILE A 180 -6.99 17.29 5.38
C ILE A 180 -7.01 15.76 5.35
N ILE A 181 -5.98 15.14 5.93
CA ILE A 181 -5.88 13.71 6.17
C ILE A 181 -5.87 13.50 7.68
N PHE A 182 -6.92 12.97 8.27
CA PHE A 182 -6.87 12.59 9.67
C PHE A 182 -6.11 11.28 9.85
N ASP A 183 -5.24 11.23 10.86
CA ASP A 183 -4.69 10.00 11.41
C ASP A 183 -5.29 9.79 12.81
N PRO A 184 -6.33 8.94 12.94
CA PRO A 184 -6.92 8.60 14.24
C PRO A 184 -6.02 7.75 15.15
N ASN A 185 -4.73 7.58 14.85
CA ASN A 185 -3.75 6.73 15.53
C ASN A 185 -4.07 5.23 15.45
N ILE A 186 -3.26 4.51 14.67
CA ILE A 186 -3.20 3.04 14.70
C ILE A 186 -2.23 2.60 15.81
N PHE A 187 -2.75 1.89 16.79
CA PHE A 187 -1.98 1.31 17.89
C PHE A 187 -1.87 -0.21 17.79
N ALA A 188 -0.88 -0.76 18.50
CA ALA A 188 -0.67 -2.20 18.57
C ALA A 188 -1.81 -2.89 19.33
N VAL A 189 -2.28 -4.01 18.77
CA VAL A 189 -3.26 -4.90 19.42
C VAL A 189 -2.59 -6.19 19.92
N ALA A 190 -3.31 -6.98 20.72
CA ALA A 190 -2.80 -8.21 21.33
C ALA A 190 -1.47 -7.99 22.10
N THR A 191 -1.38 -6.90 22.85
CA THR A 191 -0.19 -6.57 23.64
C THR A 191 -0.15 -7.28 25.00
N GLY A 192 -1.19 -8.04 25.34
CA GLY A 192 -1.41 -8.62 26.67
C GLY A 192 -2.01 -7.65 27.70
N ILE A 193 -2.47 -6.47 27.27
CA ILE A 193 -3.10 -5.44 28.10
C ILE A 193 -4.54 -5.31 27.59
N GLU A 194 -5.53 -5.49 28.48
CA GLU A 194 -6.95 -5.57 28.09
C GLU A 194 -7.45 -4.26 27.47
N GLU A 195 -6.97 -3.13 27.98
CA GLU A 195 -7.30 -1.79 27.51
C GLU A 195 -6.89 -1.57 26.04
N HIS A 196 -5.94 -2.35 25.52
CA HIS A 196 -5.44 -2.22 24.16
C HIS A 196 -6.21 -3.08 23.15
N ASN A 197 -7.08 -3.99 23.61
CA ASN A 197 -7.78 -4.94 22.75
C ASN A 197 -8.68 -4.25 21.73
N ASN A 198 -9.23 -3.08 22.08
CA ASN A 198 -10.21 -2.39 21.24
C ASN A 198 -9.60 -1.37 20.26
N TYR A 199 -8.28 -1.12 20.29
CA TYR A 199 -7.66 -0.03 19.53
C TYR A 199 -7.90 -0.08 18.02
N ALA A 200 -7.89 -1.27 17.41
CA ALA A 200 -8.19 -1.42 15.99
C ALA A 200 -9.67 -1.12 15.67
N VAL A 201 -10.60 -1.58 16.52
CA VAL A 201 -12.04 -1.28 16.41
C VAL A 201 -12.28 0.22 16.56
N ASP A 202 -11.66 0.85 17.56
CA ASP A 202 -11.76 2.30 17.80
C ASP A 202 -11.30 3.11 16.58
N PHE A 203 -10.22 2.69 15.92
CA PHE A 203 -9.76 3.31 14.66
C PHE A 203 -10.78 3.13 13.52
N ILE A 204 -11.32 1.92 13.33
CA ILE A 204 -12.28 1.60 12.26
C ILE A 204 -13.58 2.39 12.45
N GLU A 205 -14.09 2.48 13.67
CA GLU A 205 -15.28 3.26 13.97
C GLU A 205 -15.03 4.77 13.84
N ALA A 206 -13.88 5.26 14.30
CA ALA A 206 -13.51 6.68 14.14
C ALA A 206 -13.40 7.04 12.65
N THR A 207 -12.82 6.15 11.84
CA THR A 207 -12.79 6.28 10.37
C THR A 207 -14.20 6.46 9.82
N ARG A 208 -15.12 5.55 10.15
CA ARG A 208 -16.52 5.62 9.69
C ARG A 208 -17.20 6.92 10.12
N TRP A 209 -16.94 7.38 11.35
CA TRP A 209 -17.48 8.64 11.84
C TRP A 209 -16.91 9.85 11.09
N ILE A 210 -15.59 9.93 10.90
CA ILE A 210 -14.91 11.02 10.18
C ILE A 210 -15.47 11.13 8.77
N LYS A 211 -15.59 10.01 8.05
CA LYS A 211 -16.10 9.99 6.68
C LYS A 211 -17.55 10.46 6.56
N ARG A 212 -18.37 10.23 7.58
CA ARG A 212 -19.77 10.66 7.62
C ARG A 212 -19.96 12.11 8.04
N ASN A 213 -19.08 12.64 8.90
CA ASN A 213 -19.31 13.91 9.59
C ASN A 213 -18.36 15.05 9.17
N LEU A 214 -17.20 14.72 8.60
CA LEU A 214 -16.16 15.69 8.22
C LEU A 214 -15.98 15.68 6.69
N PRO A 215 -16.88 16.32 5.94
CA PRO A 215 -16.90 16.23 4.48
C PRO A 215 -15.61 16.75 3.84
N GLY A 216 -15.18 16.10 2.77
CA GLY A 216 -13.92 16.39 2.07
C GLY A 216 -12.71 15.72 2.70
N ALA A 217 -12.66 15.55 4.02
CA ALA A 217 -11.52 14.97 4.71
C ALA A 217 -11.23 13.52 4.29
N LYS A 218 -9.96 13.14 4.42
CA LYS A 218 -9.45 11.79 4.20
C LYS A 218 -9.02 11.16 5.52
N VAL A 219 -8.88 9.84 5.53
CA VAL A 219 -8.37 9.10 6.68
C VAL A 219 -7.17 8.26 6.27
N SER A 220 -6.11 8.31 7.09
CA SER A 220 -4.88 7.54 6.97
C SER A 220 -4.46 6.93 8.31
N GLY A 221 -3.39 6.15 8.28
CA GLY A 221 -2.69 5.66 9.47
C GLY A 221 -1.47 4.82 9.13
N GLY A 222 -0.54 4.72 10.09
CA GLY A 222 0.60 3.80 10.06
C GLY A 222 0.18 2.35 10.28
N VAL A 223 -0.10 1.61 9.20
CA VAL A 223 -0.69 0.26 9.28
C VAL A 223 0.23 -0.71 10.01
N SER A 224 1.54 -0.63 9.77
CA SER A 224 2.51 -1.50 10.43
C SER A 224 2.46 -1.48 11.96
N ASN A 225 1.94 -0.40 12.56
CA ASN A 225 1.84 -0.24 14.01
C ASN A 225 0.87 -1.24 14.65
N VAL A 226 -0.21 -1.62 13.95
CA VAL A 226 -1.23 -2.56 14.49
C VAL A 226 -0.62 -3.90 14.91
N SER A 227 0.46 -4.28 14.22
CA SER A 227 1.10 -5.59 14.32
C SER A 227 2.34 -5.61 15.22
N PHE A 228 2.64 -4.53 15.95
CA PHE A 228 3.94 -4.42 16.66
C PHE A 228 4.19 -5.50 17.70
N SER A 229 3.15 -6.05 18.32
CA SER A 229 3.24 -7.17 19.27
C SER A 229 3.85 -8.44 18.65
N PHE A 230 3.82 -8.55 17.32
CA PHE A 230 4.30 -9.72 16.57
C PHE A 230 5.57 -9.44 15.74
N ARG A 231 6.37 -8.43 16.12
CA ARG A 231 7.68 -8.17 15.48
C ARG A 231 8.54 -9.44 15.43
N GLY A 232 9.04 -9.77 14.24
CA GLY A 232 9.83 -11.00 14.01
C GLY A 232 8.98 -12.21 13.61
N ASN A 233 7.67 -12.05 13.43
CA ASN A 233 6.77 -13.02 12.82
C ASN A 233 6.03 -12.38 11.63
N ASP A 234 6.75 -12.19 10.52
CA ASP A 234 6.21 -11.47 9.36
C ASP A 234 4.93 -12.10 8.79
N PRO A 235 4.76 -13.44 8.68
CA PRO A 235 3.50 -14.03 8.21
C PRO A 235 2.27 -13.58 9.02
N VAL A 236 2.38 -13.53 10.34
CA VAL A 236 1.29 -13.08 11.21
C VAL A 236 1.07 -11.57 11.05
N ARG A 237 2.14 -10.78 10.92
CA ARG A 237 2.01 -9.33 10.70
C ARG A 237 1.30 -9.02 9.39
N GLU A 238 1.67 -9.69 8.31
CA GLU A 238 1.03 -9.55 6.99
C GLU A 238 -0.46 -9.92 7.05
N ALA A 239 -0.81 -11.00 7.75
CA ALA A 239 -2.20 -11.37 7.97
C ALA A 239 -2.98 -10.28 8.74
N ILE A 240 -2.40 -9.74 9.82
CA ILE A 240 -3.01 -8.63 10.57
C ILE A 240 -3.18 -7.39 9.69
N HIS A 241 -2.18 -7.00 8.90
CA HIS A 241 -2.29 -5.85 7.99
C HIS A 241 -3.41 -6.04 6.98
N THR A 242 -3.48 -7.23 6.38
CA THR A 242 -4.48 -7.58 5.35
C THR A 242 -5.89 -7.51 5.91
N VAL A 243 -6.15 -8.13 7.07
CA VAL A 243 -7.47 -8.10 7.73
C VAL A 243 -7.83 -6.69 8.20
N PHE A 244 -6.89 -5.97 8.82
CA PHE A 244 -7.11 -4.60 9.26
C PHE A 244 -7.50 -3.68 8.10
N LEU A 245 -6.73 -3.71 7.01
CA LEU A 245 -6.99 -2.91 5.81
C LEU A 245 -8.33 -3.25 5.17
N TYR A 246 -8.68 -4.54 5.07
CA TYR A 246 -9.96 -4.98 4.53
C TYR A 246 -11.14 -4.30 5.25
N HIS A 247 -11.15 -4.31 6.59
CA HIS A 247 -12.22 -3.69 7.37
C HIS A 247 -12.12 -2.16 7.42
N ALA A 248 -10.92 -1.58 7.52
CA ALA A 248 -10.73 -0.13 7.60
C ALA A 248 -11.14 0.56 6.29
N ILE A 249 -10.85 -0.03 5.12
CA ILE A 249 -11.27 0.49 3.82
C ILE A 249 -12.79 0.42 3.67
N GLN A 250 -13.43 -0.68 4.10
CA GLN A 250 -14.89 -0.76 4.12
C GLN A 250 -15.52 0.30 5.04
N ALA A 251 -14.84 0.72 6.10
CA ALA A 251 -15.24 1.86 6.93
C ALA A 251 -14.97 3.23 6.28
N GLY A 252 -14.18 3.27 5.20
CA GLY A 252 -13.91 4.46 4.39
C GLY A 252 -12.50 5.03 4.52
N MET A 253 -11.53 4.25 5.00
CA MET A 253 -10.10 4.63 5.00
C MET A 253 -9.63 4.84 3.55
N ASP A 254 -9.06 6.01 3.27
CA ASP A 254 -8.73 6.41 1.89
C ASP A 254 -7.29 6.06 1.50
N MET A 255 -6.39 6.04 2.49
CA MET A 255 -4.96 5.85 2.28
C MET A 255 -4.30 5.24 3.52
N GLY A 256 -3.09 4.72 3.39
CA GLY A 256 -2.35 4.21 4.54
C GLY A 256 -0.86 4.11 4.29
N ILE A 257 -0.08 4.32 5.35
CA ILE A 257 1.37 4.13 5.36
C ILE A 257 1.63 2.64 5.56
N VAL A 258 2.10 2.00 4.49
CA VAL A 258 2.20 0.54 4.36
C VAL A 258 3.52 0.14 3.72
N ASN A 259 3.97 -1.07 4.02
CA ASN A 259 4.88 -1.76 3.11
C ASN A 259 4.06 -2.36 1.97
N ALA A 260 3.95 -1.64 0.85
CA ALA A 260 3.16 -2.04 -0.32
C ALA A 260 3.49 -3.46 -0.84
N GLY A 261 4.70 -3.98 -0.57
CA GLY A 261 5.09 -5.33 -0.95
C GLY A 261 4.53 -6.46 -0.08
N MET A 262 4.12 -6.16 1.16
CA MET A 262 3.74 -7.12 2.22
C MET A 262 2.21 -7.25 2.43
N VAL A 263 1.39 -6.57 1.63
CA VAL A 263 -0.07 -6.70 1.73
C VAL A 263 -0.52 -7.93 0.94
N GLY A 264 -1.14 -8.89 1.64
CA GLY A 264 -1.64 -10.15 1.08
C GLY A 264 -3.05 -10.03 0.50
N VAL A 265 -3.52 -11.08 -0.18
CA VAL A 265 -4.92 -11.18 -0.62
C VAL A 265 -5.72 -11.75 0.53
N TYR A 266 -6.81 -11.09 0.91
CA TYR A 266 -7.57 -11.46 2.10
C TYR A 266 -8.17 -12.88 2.04
N ASP A 267 -8.55 -13.36 0.85
CA ASP A 267 -9.10 -14.71 0.65
C ASP A 267 -8.04 -15.83 0.69
N ASP A 268 -6.77 -15.50 0.47
CA ASP A 268 -5.67 -16.48 0.46
C ASP A 268 -5.11 -16.76 1.85
N LEU A 269 -5.52 -15.96 2.86
CA LEU A 269 -5.16 -16.22 4.24
C LEU A 269 -5.72 -17.58 4.68
N GLU A 270 -4.86 -18.41 5.28
CA GLU A 270 -5.27 -19.70 5.83
C GLU A 270 -6.48 -19.49 6.77
N PRO A 271 -7.58 -20.24 6.61
CA PRO A 271 -8.85 -19.94 7.29
C PRO A 271 -8.75 -19.79 8.81
N THR A 272 -7.94 -20.63 9.46
CA THR A 272 -7.74 -20.59 10.92
C THR A 272 -6.98 -19.32 11.31
N LEU A 273 -5.87 -18.99 10.63
CA LEU A 273 -5.11 -17.78 10.87
C LEU A 273 -5.97 -16.53 10.62
N ARG A 274 -6.76 -16.50 9.54
CA ARG A 274 -7.68 -15.40 9.23
C ARG A 274 -8.69 -15.19 10.35
N GLU A 275 -9.35 -16.27 10.81
CA GLU A 275 -10.31 -16.20 11.92
C GLU A 275 -9.66 -15.62 13.20
N ARG A 276 -8.44 -16.09 13.55
CA ARG A 276 -7.72 -15.62 14.73
C ARG A 276 -7.32 -14.15 14.64
N VAL A 277 -6.87 -13.74 13.46
CA VAL A 277 -6.51 -12.34 13.22
C VAL A 277 -7.75 -11.46 13.28
N GLU A 278 -8.88 -11.88 12.70
CA GLU A 278 -10.14 -11.15 12.82
C GLU A 278 -10.65 -11.07 14.26
N ASP A 279 -10.52 -12.14 15.04
CA ASP A 279 -10.88 -12.15 16.46
C ASP A 279 -10.14 -11.04 17.22
N VAL A 280 -8.85 -10.84 16.90
CA VAL A 280 -7.99 -9.81 17.50
C VAL A 280 -8.32 -8.41 16.95
N VAL A 281 -8.34 -8.24 15.62
CA VAL A 281 -8.54 -6.93 14.97
C VAL A 281 -9.92 -6.36 15.25
N LEU A 282 -10.94 -7.22 15.30
CA LEU A 282 -12.33 -6.82 15.56
C LEU A 282 -12.76 -7.01 17.02
N ASN A 283 -11.83 -7.41 17.90
CA ASN A 283 -12.07 -7.65 19.33
C ASN A 283 -13.33 -8.51 19.57
N ARG A 284 -13.48 -9.62 18.83
CA ARG A 284 -14.72 -10.44 18.85
C ARG A 284 -14.86 -11.30 20.09
N ARG A 285 -13.75 -11.52 20.82
CA ARG A 285 -13.67 -12.40 21.98
C ARG A 285 -12.50 -12.02 22.89
N PRO A 286 -12.62 -12.24 24.22
CA PRO A 286 -11.62 -11.80 25.19
C PRO A 286 -10.28 -12.57 25.11
N ASP A 287 -10.31 -13.84 24.70
CA ASP A 287 -9.13 -14.71 24.56
C ASP A 287 -8.47 -14.63 23.17
N ALA A 288 -8.83 -13.65 22.34
CA ALA A 288 -8.35 -13.54 20.97
C ALA A 288 -6.82 -13.45 20.87
N GLY A 289 -6.19 -12.63 21.71
CA GLY A 289 -4.75 -12.43 21.71
C GLY A 289 -3.97 -13.72 22.00
N GLU A 290 -4.39 -14.46 23.03
CA GLU A 290 -3.78 -15.75 23.41
C GLU A 290 -3.86 -16.76 22.27
N ARG A 291 -5.04 -16.90 21.66
CA ARG A 291 -5.26 -17.85 20.55
C ARG A 291 -4.47 -17.50 19.30
N LEU A 292 -4.24 -16.20 19.03
CA LEU A 292 -3.41 -15.78 17.91
C LEU A 292 -1.94 -16.13 18.16
N VAL A 293 -1.45 -15.97 19.39
CA VAL A 293 -0.09 -16.36 19.78
C VAL A 293 0.13 -17.87 19.60
N GLU A 294 -0.84 -18.71 19.96
CA GLU A 294 -0.76 -20.17 19.75
C GLU A 294 -0.55 -20.55 18.28
N VAL A 295 -1.28 -19.89 17.36
CA VAL A 295 -1.15 -20.14 15.91
C VAL A 295 0.11 -19.47 15.34
N ALA A 296 0.55 -18.35 15.92
CA ALA A 296 1.72 -17.61 15.47
C ALA A 296 3.00 -18.46 15.48
N GLU A 297 3.18 -19.32 16.49
CA GLU A 297 4.32 -20.24 16.58
C GLU A 297 4.33 -21.28 15.44
N THR A 298 3.15 -21.73 15.01
CA THR A 298 3.01 -22.65 13.87
C THR A 298 3.20 -21.95 12.52
N ALA A 299 2.72 -20.72 12.37
CA ALA A 299 2.88 -19.94 11.13
C ALA A 299 4.35 -19.59 10.87
N LYS A 300 5.13 -19.31 11.92
CA LYS A 300 6.55 -18.99 11.83
C LYS A 300 7.42 -20.15 11.34
N SER A 301 7.01 -21.39 11.62
CA SER A 301 7.71 -22.58 11.14
C SER A 301 7.31 -22.96 9.71
N GLY A 302 6.05 -22.77 9.33
CA GLY A 302 5.56 -23.00 7.97
C GLY A 302 6.18 -22.09 6.91
N ALA A 303 6.44 -20.82 7.23
CA ALA A 303 7.01 -19.85 6.28
C ALA A 303 8.50 -20.08 5.94
N LYS A 304 9.21 -20.92 6.69
CA LYS A 304 10.61 -21.31 6.40
C LYS A 304 10.73 -22.53 5.49
N ASP A 305 9.61 -23.17 5.13
CA ASP A 305 9.62 -24.35 4.28
C ASP A 305 9.64 -23.94 2.80
N GLU A 306 10.82 -23.58 2.29
CA GLU A 306 11.03 -23.28 0.85
C GLU A 306 10.60 -24.43 -0.06
N SER A 307 10.48 -25.66 0.47
CA SER A 307 10.03 -26.82 -0.30
C SER A 307 8.62 -26.69 -0.85
N ARG A 308 7.76 -25.85 -0.22
CA ARG A 308 6.36 -25.64 -0.62
C ARG A 308 6.14 -24.45 -1.55
N ARG A 309 7.19 -23.71 -1.88
CA ARG A 309 7.10 -22.49 -2.71
C ARG A 309 6.43 -22.75 -4.07
N ASN A 310 6.57 -23.95 -4.60
CA ASN A 310 6.04 -24.34 -5.91
C ASN A 310 4.86 -25.33 -5.83
N ASP A 311 4.27 -25.57 -4.65
CA ASP A 311 3.15 -26.52 -4.48
C ASP A 311 1.95 -26.17 -5.37
N TRP A 312 1.71 -24.88 -5.61
CA TRP A 312 0.65 -24.37 -6.48
C TRP A 312 0.80 -24.82 -7.95
N ARG A 313 1.98 -25.29 -8.36
CA ARG A 313 2.22 -25.84 -9.70
C ARG A 313 1.76 -27.30 -9.82
N GLY A 314 1.36 -27.93 -8.71
CA GLY A 314 1.00 -29.34 -8.65
C GLY A 314 2.20 -30.27 -8.57
N THR A 315 1.93 -31.55 -8.38
CA THR A 315 2.94 -32.63 -8.42
C THR A 315 2.63 -33.58 -9.59
N PRO A 316 3.55 -34.47 -9.99
CA PRO A 316 3.23 -35.50 -10.98
C PRO A 316 2.00 -36.36 -10.60
N GLU A 317 1.75 -36.53 -9.30
CA GLU A 317 0.61 -37.27 -8.75
C GLU A 317 -0.68 -36.44 -8.68
N ALA A 318 -0.56 -35.11 -8.66
CA ALA A 318 -1.66 -34.15 -8.62
C ALA A 318 -1.37 -32.94 -9.53
N PRO A 319 -1.45 -33.10 -10.86
CA PRO A 319 -1.09 -32.05 -11.81
C PRO A 319 -2.12 -30.91 -11.80
N VAL A 320 -1.64 -29.67 -11.89
CA VAL A 320 -2.46 -28.47 -12.03
C VAL A 320 -2.46 -28.02 -13.48
N SER A 321 -3.61 -27.59 -14.01
CA SER A 321 -3.72 -27.18 -15.41
C SER A 321 -2.88 -25.92 -15.70
N VAL A 322 -2.40 -25.77 -16.93
CA VAL A 322 -1.65 -24.56 -17.31
C VAL A 322 -2.48 -23.28 -17.12
N GLY A 323 -3.81 -23.36 -17.35
CA GLY A 323 -4.72 -22.24 -17.11
C GLY A 323 -4.74 -21.82 -15.64
N ASP A 324 -4.85 -22.79 -14.72
CA ASP A 324 -4.83 -22.53 -13.27
C ASP A 324 -3.47 -21.98 -12.83
N ARG A 325 -2.36 -22.47 -13.39
CA ARG A 325 -1.01 -21.95 -13.11
C ARG A 325 -0.86 -20.50 -13.61
N LEU A 326 -1.34 -20.19 -14.81
CA LEU A 326 -1.35 -18.83 -15.35
C LEU A 326 -2.21 -17.89 -14.50
N ALA A 327 -3.41 -18.34 -14.10
CA ALA A 327 -4.28 -17.57 -13.21
C ALA A 327 -3.61 -17.31 -11.85
N HIS A 328 -3.00 -18.32 -11.25
CA HIS A 328 -2.24 -18.17 -10.00
C HIS A 328 -1.07 -17.19 -10.14
N ALA A 329 -0.28 -17.31 -11.21
CA ALA A 329 0.83 -16.40 -11.47
C ALA A 329 0.37 -14.94 -11.63
N LEU A 330 -0.77 -14.72 -12.29
CA LEU A 330 -1.38 -13.39 -12.42
C LEU A 330 -1.88 -12.84 -11.08
N VAL A 331 -2.64 -13.62 -10.31
CA VAL A 331 -3.18 -13.22 -8.99
C VAL A 331 -2.05 -12.86 -8.02
N HIS A 332 -0.98 -13.64 -7.98
CA HIS A 332 0.13 -13.44 -7.04
C HIS A 332 1.29 -12.60 -7.60
N GLY A 333 1.22 -12.18 -8.86
CA GLY A 333 2.26 -11.34 -9.47
C GLY A 333 3.60 -12.06 -9.69
N ILE A 334 3.57 -13.37 -9.96
CA ILE A 334 4.74 -14.24 -10.14
C ILE A 334 5.22 -14.20 -11.60
N THR A 335 6.46 -13.75 -11.81
CA THR A 335 7.07 -13.64 -13.15
C THR A 335 7.98 -14.81 -13.52
N GLU A 336 8.31 -15.68 -12.58
CA GLU A 336 9.35 -16.71 -12.71
C GLU A 336 9.03 -17.75 -13.80
N PHE A 337 7.80 -18.25 -13.84
CA PHE A 337 7.39 -19.33 -14.75
C PHE A 337 6.46 -18.85 -15.89
N ILE A 338 6.14 -17.56 -15.92
CA ILE A 338 5.07 -17.05 -16.78
C ILE A 338 5.34 -17.31 -18.27
N VAL A 339 6.61 -17.24 -18.69
CA VAL A 339 7.01 -17.48 -20.08
C VAL A 339 6.81 -18.94 -20.45
N GLU A 340 7.23 -19.86 -19.59
CA GLU A 340 7.10 -21.31 -19.80
C GLU A 340 5.63 -21.75 -19.84
N ASP A 341 4.82 -21.29 -18.89
CA ASP A 341 3.39 -21.60 -18.83
C ASP A 341 2.64 -20.97 -20.02
N THR A 342 3.02 -19.77 -20.45
CA THR A 342 2.42 -19.12 -21.63
C THR A 342 2.75 -19.90 -22.91
N GLU A 343 3.97 -20.40 -23.05
CA GLU A 343 4.37 -21.26 -24.17
C GLU A 343 3.59 -22.59 -24.16
N GLU A 344 3.44 -23.24 -23.01
CA GLU A 344 2.66 -24.48 -22.89
C GLU A 344 1.20 -24.26 -23.28
N ALA A 345 0.56 -23.19 -22.77
CA ALA A 345 -0.80 -22.82 -23.14
C ALA A 345 -0.93 -22.54 -24.64
N TYR A 346 0.05 -21.83 -25.22
CA TYR A 346 0.10 -21.57 -26.66
C TYR A 346 0.18 -22.85 -27.47
N ARG A 347 1.06 -23.80 -27.11
CA ARG A 347 1.20 -25.09 -27.81
C ARG A 347 -0.10 -25.91 -27.74
N GLY A 348 -0.75 -25.93 -26.57
CA GLY A 348 -2.05 -26.60 -26.40
C GLY A 348 -3.14 -26.00 -27.29
N ILE A 349 -3.25 -24.68 -27.31
CA ILE A 349 -4.19 -23.94 -28.17
C ILE A 349 -3.89 -24.19 -29.65
N LEU A 350 -2.63 -24.16 -30.06
CA LEU A 350 -2.20 -24.37 -31.44
C LEU A 350 -2.52 -25.79 -31.92
N ALA A 351 -2.35 -26.81 -31.07
CA ALA A 351 -2.71 -28.19 -31.37
C ALA A 351 -4.23 -28.36 -31.64
N GLY A 352 -5.06 -27.52 -31.02
CA GLY A 352 -6.50 -27.43 -31.28
C GLY A 352 -6.89 -26.57 -32.49
N GLY A 353 -5.92 -26.08 -33.27
CA GLY A 353 -6.16 -25.17 -34.40
C GLY A 353 -6.42 -23.71 -34.00
N GLY A 354 -6.10 -23.35 -32.75
CA GLY A 354 -6.21 -21.98 -32.24
C GLY A 354 -5.04 -21.08 -32.64
N ARG A 355 -5.11 -19.82 -32.19
CA ARG A 355 -4.16 -18.73 -32.51
C ARG A 355 -3.46 -18.23 -31.25
N PRO A 356 -2.28 -17.60 -31.34
CA PRO A 356 -1.61 -17.00 -30.17
C PRO A 356 -2.52 -16.05 -29.38
N LEU A 357 -3.38 -15.30 -30.08
CA LEU A 357 -4.33 -14.37 -29.46
C LEU A 357 -5.32 -15.07 -28.50
N HIS A 358 -5.66 -16.34 -28.74
CA HIS A 358 -6.56 -17.09 -27.85
C HIS A 358 -5.91 -17.39 -26.48
N VAL A 359 -4.58 -17.35 -26.35
CA VAL A 359 -3.91 -17.44 -25.04
C VAL A 359 -4.19 -16.19 -24.22
N ILE A 360 -4.18 -15.03 -24.89
CA ILE A 360 -4.51 -13.73 -24.28
C ILE A 360 -6.00 -13.71 -23.91
N GLU A 361 -6.88 -13.95 -24.88
CA GLU A 361 -8.35 -13.85 -24.69
C GLU A 361 -8.93 -14.97 -23.81
N GLY A 362 -8.23 -16.09 -23.63
CA GLY A 362 -8.61 -17.19 -22.76
C GLY A 362 -7.88 -17.14 -21.41
N PRO A 363 -6.91 -18.04 -21.16
CA PRO A 363 -6.37 -18.27 -19.81
C PRO A 363 -5.77 -17.03 -19.14
N LEU A 364 -5.13 -16.13 -19.91
CA LEU A 364 -4.59 -14.90 -19.34
C LEU A 364 -5.69 -13.92 -18.93
N MET A 365 -6.72 -13.73 -19.76
CA MET A 365 -7.87 -12.90 -19.40
C MET A 365 -8.71 -13.51 -18.28
N ASP A 366 -8.85 -14.83 -18.21
CA ASP A 366 -9.51 -15.51 -17.10
C ASP A 366 -8.81 -15.20 -15.77
N GLY A 367 -7.47 -15.27 -15.73
CA GLY A 367 -6.68 -14.85 -14.57
C GLY A 367 -6.86 -13.37 -14.23
N MET A 368 -6.90 -12.49 -15.24
CA MET A 368 -7.14 -11.06 -15.03
C MET A 368 -8.57 -10.76 -14.55
N ASN A 369 -9.56 -11.56 -14.93
CA ASN A 369 -10.93 -11.44 -14.40
C ASN A 369 -10.96 -11.73 -12.90
N VAL A 370 -10.25 -12.77 -12.45
CA VAL A 370 -10.11 -13.08 -11.01
C VAL A 370 -9.45 -11.92 -10.25
N VAL A 371 -8.38 -11.33 -10.82
CA VAL A 371 -7.75 -10.12 -10.26
C VAL A 371 -8.76 -8.98 -10.16
N GLY A 372 -9.58 -8.76 -11.20
CA GLY A 372 -10.63 -7.76 -11.24
C GLY A 372 -11.71 -7.98 -10.16
N ASP A 373 -12.15 -9.22 -9.97
CA ASP A 373 -13.15 -9.59 -8.97
C ASP A 373 -12.64 -9.39 -7.54
N LEU A 374 -11.42 -9.87 -7.24
CA LEU A 374 -10.78 -9.67 -5.94
C LEU A 374 -10.56 -8.19 -5.62
N PHE A 375 -10.15 -7.43 -6.63
CA PHE A 375 -9.94 -5.99 -6.50
C PHE A 375 -11.25 -5.23 -6.31
N GLY A 376 -12.28 -5.54 -7.09
CA GLY A 376 -13.62 -4.96 -6.94
C GLY A 376 -14.29 -5.29 -5.61
N ALA A 377 -14.00 -6.46 -5.04
CA ALA A 377 -14.45 -6.86 -3.71
C ALA A 377 -13.64 -6.23 -2.55
N GLY A 378 -12.59 -5.45 -2.84
CA GLY A 378 -11.70 -4.87 -1.84
C GLY A 378 -10.81 -5.89 -1.10
N LYS A 379 -10.65 -7.09 -1.67
CA LYS A 379 -9.85 -8.18 -1.10
C LYS A 379 -8.41 -8.21 -1.63
N MET A 380 -8.17 -7.48 -2.72
CA MET A 380 -6.88 -7.22 -3.33
C MET A 380 -6.69 -5.70 -3.45
N PHE A 381 -5.46 -5.24 -3.35
CA PHE A 381 -5.09 -3.81 -3.35
C PHE A 381 -4.28 -3.45 -4.60
N LEU A 382 -4.19 -2.16 -4.90
CA LEU A 382 -3.55 -1.67 -6.12
C LEU A 382 -2.10 -2.17 -6.33
N PRO A 383 -1.23 -2.26 -5.30
CA PRO A 383 0.10 -2.86 -5.42
C PRO A 383 0.10 -4.26 -6.02
N GLN A 384 -0.89 -5.09 -5.67
CA GLN A 384 -1.02 -6.45 -6.18
C GLN A 384 -1.47 -6.43 -7.64
N VAL A 385 -2.45 -5.59 -7.99
CA VAL A 385 -2.90 -5.40 -9.37
C VAL A 385 -1.77 -4.92 -10.30
N VAL A 386 -0.90 -4.03 -9.81
CA VAL A 386 0.28 -3.57 -10.57
C VAL A 386 1.25 -4.74 -10.82
N LYS A 387 1.46 -5.62 -9.84
CA LYS A 387 2.26 -6.84 -10.03
C LYS A 387 1.60 -7.78 -11.04
N SER A 388 0.28 -7.97 -10.98
CA SER A 388 -0.49 -8.78 -11.96
C SER A 388 -0.35 -8.23 -13.38
N ALA A 389 -0.47 -6.90 -13.55
CA ALA A 389 -0.29 -6.24 -14.84
C ALA A 389 1.12 -6.44 -15.42
N ARG A 390 2.16 -6.49 -14.56
CA ARG A 390 3.53 -6.80 -14.98
C ARG A 390 3.66 -8.24 -15.48
N VAL A 391 3.06 -9.21 -14.79
CA VAL A 391 3.01 -10.61 -15.23
C VAL A 391 2.30 -10.73 -16.57
N MET A 392 1.14 -10.09 -16.72
CA MET A 392 0.38 -10.03 -17.98
C MET A 392 1.23 -9.47 -19.11
N LYS A 393 1.92 -8.34 -18.89
CA LYS A 393 2.80 -7.73 -19.89
C LYS A 393 3.92 -8.68 -20.33
N GLN A 394 4.52 -9.43 -19.41
CA GLN A 394 5.58 -10.39 -19.73
C GLN A 394 5.04 -11.59 -20.53
N ALA A 395 3.86 -12.11 -20.18
CA ALA A 395 3.18 -13.16 -20.93
C ALA A 395 2.86 -12.71 -22.37
N VAL A 396 2.28 -11.52 -22.52
CA VAL A 396 1.95 -10.95 -23.85
C VAL A 396 3.22 -10.71 -24.67
N ALA A 397 4.30 -10.20 -24.04
CA ALA A 397 5.57 -9.99 -24.73
C ALA A 397 6.15 -11.28 -25.31
N HIS A 398 5.96 -12.42 -24.63
CA HIS A 398 6.33 -13.74 -25.14
C HIS A 398 5.53 -14.15 -26.39
N LEU A 399 4.26 -13.76 -26.46
CA LEU A 399 3.37 -14.09 -27.59
C LEU A 399 3.54 -13.20 -28.82
N LEU A 400 4.10 -11.99 -28.65
CA LEU A 400 4.24 -11.01 -29.74
C LEU A 400 4.92 -11.56 -31.01
N PRO A 401 6.05 -12.30 -30.93
CA PRO A 401 6.69 -12.83 -32.14
C PRO A 401 5.79 -13.80 -32.92
N TYR A 402 5.01 -14.62 -32.22
CA TYR A 402 4.07 -15.55 -32.85
C TYR A 402 2.89 -14.83 -33.50
N ILE A 403 2.38 -13.76 -32.87
CA ILE A 403 1.32 -12.92 -33.42
C ILE A 403 1.80 -12.21 -34.70
N GLU A 404 3.05 -11.73 -34.71
CA GLU A 404 3.65 -11.09 -35.90
C GLU A 404 3.86 -12.10 -37.04
N GLU A 405 4.38 -13.29 -36.74
CA GLU A 405 4.55 -14.35 -37.75
C GLU A 405 3.22 -14.79 -38.36
N GLU A 406 2.18 -14.93 -37.54
CA GLU A 406 0.84 -15.27 -38.00
C GLU A 406 0.25 -14.18 -38.91
N LYS A 407 0.41 -12.90 -38.55
CA LYS A 407 0.01 -11.78 -39.42
C LYS A 407 0.68 -11.84 -40.78
N LEU A 408 1.99 -12.08 -40.83
CA LEU A 408 2.72 -12.22 -42.09
C LEU A 408 2.22 -13.40 -42.93
N ARG A 409 1.88 -14.53 -42.31
CA ARG A 409 1.28 -15.67 -43.01
C ARG A 409 -0.12 -15.38 -43.53
N ASP A 410 -0.94 -14.65 -42.77
CA ASP A 410 -2.28 -14.22 -43.19
C ASP A 410 -2.22 -13.22 -44.34
N GLU A 411 -1.28 -12.27 -44.32
CA GLU A 411 -1.00 -11.34 -45.42
C GLU A 411 -0.58 -12.10 -46.68
N ALA A 412 0.35 -13.05 -46.56
CA ALA A 412 0.81 -13.88 -47.68
C ALA A 412 -0.29 -14.79 -48.25
N ALA A 413 -1.28 -15.17 -47.44
CA ALA A 413 -2.44 -15.96 -47.84
C ALA A 413 -3.60 -15.11 -48.40
N GLY A 414 -3.45 -13.78 -48.49
CA GLY A 414 -4.48 -12.87 -49.01
C GLY A 414 -5.70 -12.71 -48.09
N ARG A 415 -5.57 -13.01 -46.79
CA ARG A 415 -6.63 -12.82 -45.79
C ARG A 415 -6.61 -11.37 -45.27
N ASP A 416 -7.75 -10.84 -44.85
CA ASP A 416 -7.85 -9.46 -44.34
C ASP A 416 -7.20 -9.36 -42.94
N VAL A 417 -6.15 -8.55 -42.82
CA VAL A 417 -5.26 -8.49 -41.62
C VAL A 417 -5.56 -7.28 -40.73
N ARG A 418 -6.76 -6.69 -40.88
CA ARG A 418 -7.19 -5.59 -40.00
C ARG A 418 -7.26 -6.05 -38.55
N THR A 419 -6.32 -5.55 -37.74
CA THR A 419 -6.37 -5.65 -36.29
C THR A 419 -7.66 -5.00 -35.77
N LYS A 420 -8.55 -5.82 -35.19
CA LYS A 420 -9.65 -5.32 -34.36
C LYS A 420 -9.07 -4.87 -33.01
N GLY A 421 -8.49 -3.67 -32.97
CA GLY A 421 -8.03 -3.02 -31.73
C GLY A 421 -6.56 -2.62 -31.75
N LYS A 422 -6.25 -1.56 -31.01
CA LYS A 422 -4.87 -1.19 -30.64
C LYS A 422 -4.50 -2.03 -29.41
N ILE A 423 -3.37 -2.74 -29.49
CA ILE A 423 -2.71 -3.39 -28.35
C ILE A 423 -2.16 -2.30 -27.43
#